data_AF-A0A2A3Y7J2-F1
#
_entry.id   AF-A0A2A3Y7J2-F1
#
_cell.length_a   1.000
_cell.length_b   1.000
_cell.length_c   1.000
_cell.angle_alpha   90.00
_cell.angle_beta   90.00
_cell.angle_gamma   90.00
#
_symmetry.space_group_name_H-M   'P 1'
#
loop_
_entity.id
_entity.type
_entity.pdbx_description
1 polymer ?
#
loop_
_entity_poly.entity_id
_entity_poly.type
_entity_poly.pdbx_seq_one_letter_code
_entity_poly.pdbx_strand_id
1 'polypeptide(L)'
;MTIETPQDATAAKSGNAATDRFRSSGKLGSIETSVERVNLLASKLVKAANDIILEERVSYDEFNALKAWLIKVGEDGEWPLFLDVWLEHSVEEVATDHREGNKGSIEGPYYVPEAPTQDSPATISMREDEKGTNLLFQGQVRSTDGSALKNAKIELWHADEEGFYSQFAPGIPEWNLRGTFIADEEGNFAINTMQPAPYQIPTDGACGQLIAAAGWHAWRPAHLHLKVSAEGHELLTAQLYFPGDAHNDDDIATAVKPELLLDIQPAESGNGKQVTYDFVLDPVK
;
A
#
# COMPACT_ATOMS: atom_id res chain seq x y z
N MET A 1 17.91 -23.98 17.41
CA MET A 1 17.51 -22.84 16.56
C MET A 1 16.22 -22.33 17.16
N THR A 2 16.24 -21.15 17.75
CA THR A 2 15.00 -20.43 18.11
C THR A 2 14.27 -20.12 16.81
N ILE A 3 12.99 -20.48 16.72
CA ILE A 3 12.14 -20.17 15.57
C ILE A 3 11.78 -18.69 15.71
N GLU A 4 12.15 -17.84 14.73
CA GLU A 4 11.76 -16.42 14.71
C GLU A 4 10.23 -16.32 14.56
N THR A 5 9.64 -15.39 15.30
CA THR A 5 8.20 -15.10 15.33
C THR A 5 7.91 -13.71 14.76
N PRO A 6 6.68 -13.40 14.33
CA PRO A 6 6.37 -12.08 13.73
C PRO A 6 6.78 -10.88 14.60
N GLN A 7 6.71 -11.06 15.92
CA GLN A 7 7.14 -10.08 16.94
C GLN A 7 8.65 -9.76 16.90
N ASP A 8 9.47 -10.59 16.24
CA ASP A 8 10.90 -10.37 16.01
C ASP A 8 11.17 -9.56 14.72
N ALA A 9 10.13 -9.08 14.03
CA ALA A 9 10.26 -8.18 12.88
C ALA A 9 10.89 -6.84 13.30
N THR A 10 11.77 -6.31 12.46
CA THR A 10 12.41 -5.01 12.68
C THR A 10 12.23 -4.10 11.48
N ALA A 11 12.27 -2.78 11.71
CA ALA A 11 12.36 -1.76 10.66
C ALA A 11 13.44 -2.12 9.63
N ALA A 12 14.66 -2.43 10.10
CA ALA A 12 15.78 -2.73 9.22
C ALA A 12 15.55 -3.98 8.36
N LYS A 13 14.98 -5.06 8.91
CA LYS A 13 14.71 -6.28 8.12
C LYS A 13 13.65 -6.03 7.06
N SER A 14 12.53 -5.39 7.45
CA SER A 14 11.40 -5.13 6.55
C SER A 14 11.75 -4.07 5.47
N GLY A 15 12.45 -3.00 5.84
CA GLY A 15 12.94 -1.96 4.93
C GLY A 15 13.94 -2.49 3.90
N ASN A 16 14.92 -3.30 4.33
CA ASN A 16 15.84 -3.95 3.40
C ASN A 16 15.11 -4.88 2.43
N ALA A 17 14.12 -5.65 2.89
CA ALA A 17 13.29 -6.47 2.01
C ALA A 17 12.54 -5.62 0.97
N ALA A 18 11.93 -4.50 1.37
CA ALA A 18 11.28 -3.56 0.46
C ALA A 18 12.27 -2.95 -0.55
N THR A 19 13.47 -2.58 -0.09
CA THR A 19 14.54 -2.03 -0.95
C THR A 19 14.99 -3.04 -2.00
N ASP A 20 15.22 -4.30 -1.62
CA ASP A 20 15.64 -5.35 -2.55
C ASP A 20 14.52 -5.70 -3.55
N ARG A 21 13.26 -5.65 -3.12
CA ARG A 21 12.09 -5.75 -4.01
C ARG A 21 12.05 -4.60 -5.01
N PHE A 22 12.22 -3.36 -4.55
CA PHE A 22 12.27 -2.21 -5.46
C PHE A 22 13.37 -2.35 -6.52
N ARG A 23 14.58 -2.78 -6.13
CA ARG A 23 15.70 -3.02 -7.06
C ARG A 23 15.40 -4.10 -8.11
N SER A 24 14.69 -5.14 -7.72
CA SER A 24 14.35 -6.28 -8.59
C SER A 24 13.08 -6.08 -9.41
N SER A 25 12.28 -5.04 -9.12
CA SER A 25 10.99 -4.77 -9.76
C SER A 25 11.07 -4.39 -11.25
N GLY A 26 12.26 -4.10 -11.77
CA GLY A 26 12.42 -3.59 -13.14
C GLY A 26 11.96 -2.14 -13.33
N LYS A 27 11.42 -1.46 -12.28
CA LYS A 27 10.98 -0.05 -12.32
C LYS A 27 12.10 0.93 -12.71
N LEU A 28 13.37 0.52 -12.59
CA LEU A 28 14.54 1.29 -13.03
C LEU A 28 14.89 1.12 -14.53
N GLY A 29 14.22 0.20 -15.23
CA GLY A 29 14.44 -0.06 -16.65
C GLY A 29 13.85 1.02 -17.53
N SER A 30 14.66 1.60 -18.42
CA SER A 30 14.28 2.56 -19.48
C SER A 30 13.57 3.84 -19.01
N ILE A 31 14.03 4.47 -17.92
CA ILE A 31 13.62 5.83 -17.59
C ILE A 31 14.40 6.82 -18.46
N GLU A 32 13.78 7.31 -19.54
CA GLU A 32 14.31 8.43 -20.30
C GLU A 32 13.71 9.74 -19.78
N THR A 33 14.51 10.53 -19.06
CA THR A 33 14.11 11.89 -18.64
C THR A 33 15.15 12.89 -19.15
N SER A 34 14.68 13.98 -19.77
CA SER A 34 15.58 14.97 -20.34
C SER A 34 16.41 15.69 -19.27
N VAL A 35 17.61 16.14 -19.63
CA VAL A 35 18.49 16.91 -18.73
C VAL A 35 17.77 18.16 -18.21
N GLU A 36 16.97 18.82 -19.07
CA GLU A 36 16.19 20.00 -18.73
C GLU A 36 15.14 19.69 -17.66
N ARG A 37 14.46 18.55 -17.77
CA ARG A 37 13.46 18.13 -16.78
C ARG A 37 14.10 17.80 -15.44
N VAL A 38 15.24 17.09 -15.43
CA VAL A 38 15.99 16.81 -14.21
C VAL A 38 16.48 18.12 -13.57
N ASN A 39 17.06 19.03 -14.35
CA ASN A 39 17.53 20.32 -13.87
C ASN A 39 16.40 21.14 -13.23
N LEU A 40 15.22 21.19 -13.85
CA LEU A 40 14.05 21.89 -13.31
C LEU A 40 13.65 21.34 -11.93
N LEU A 41 13.53 20.03 -11.79
CA LEU A 41 13.09 19.38 -10.55
C LEU A 41 14.15 19.50 -9.45
N ALA A 42 15.40 19.17 -9.76
CA ALA A 42 16.51 19.26 -8.81
C ALA A 42 16.72 20.69 -8.31
N SER A 43 16.71 21.68 -9.21
CA SER A 43 16.87 23.09 -8.84
C SER A 43 15.74 23.57 -7.92
N LYS A 44 14.49 23.17 -8.20
CA LYS A 44 13.35 23.52 -7.35
C LYS A 44 13.42 22.88 -5.97
N LEU A 45 13.76 21.59 -5.89
CA LEU A 45 13.90 20.89 -4.62
C LEU A 45 15.04 21.51 -3.77
N VAL A 46 16.21 21.71 -4.37
CA VAL A 46 17.35 22.34 -3.68
C VAL A 46 16.99 23.75 -3.23
N LYS A 47 16.34 24.55 -4.08
CA LYS A 47 15.89 25.89 -3.70
C LYS A 47 14.93 25.83 -2.51
N ALA A 48 13.88 25.01 -2.56
CA ALA A 48 12.90 24.90 -1.49
C ALA A 48 13.56 24.50 -0.15
N ALA A 49 14.50 23.54 -0.17
CA ALA A 49 15.24 23.17 1.02
C ALA A 49 16.10 24.33 1.58
N ASN A 50 16.76 25.11 0.72
CA ASN A 50 17.51 26.29 1.14
C ASN A 50 16.60 27.39 1.69
N ASP A 51 15.44 27.61 1.07
CA ASP A 51 14.45 28.58 1.53
C ASP A 51 14.00 28.23 2.96
N ILE A 52 13.65 26.96 3.23
CA ILE A 52 13.29 26.48 4.58
C ILE A 52 14.42 26.74 5.58
N ILE A 53 15.67 26.42 5.21
CA ILE A 53 16.85 26.65 6.08
C ILE A 53 16.97 28.13 6.47
N LEU A 54 16.79 29.04 5.51
CA LEU A 54 16.93 30.47 5.72
C LEU A 54 15.73 31.07 6.48
N GLU A 55 14.52 30.63 6.17
CA GLU A 55 13.27 31.11 6.77
C GLU A 55 13.16 30.68 8.23
N GLU A 56 13.38 29.40 8.52
CA GLU A 56 13.32 28.83 9.88
C GLU A 56 14.61 29.02 10.67
N ARG A 57 15.64 29.64 10.06
CA ARG A 57 16.96 29.89 10.66
C ARG A 57 17.62 28.63 11.22
N VAL A 58 17.59 27.55 10.44
CA VAL A 58 18.14 26.25 10.81
C VAL A 58 19.62 26.39 11.19
N SER A 59 19.96 25.91 12.37
CA SER A 59 21.31 25.93 12.93
C SER A 59 22.20 24.83 12.33
N TYR A 60 23.51 24.95 12.56
CA TYR A 60 24.45 23.89 12.17
C TYR A 60 24.20 22.57 12.92
N ASP A 61 23.73 22.62 14.16
CA ASP A 61 23.44 21.41 14.95
C ASP A 61 22.22 20.68 14.38
N GLU A 62 21.16 21.40 14.03
CA GLU A 62 19.99 20.84 13.34
C GLU A 62 20.35 20.29 11.95
N PHE A 63 21.20 20.99 11.19
CA PHE A 63 21.67 20.50 9.90
C PHE A 63 22.52 19.22 10.03
N ASN A 64 23.33 19.12 11.08
CA ASN A 64 24.10 17.89 11.36
C ASN A 64 23.19 16.75 11.80
N ALA A 65 22.13 17.03 12.57
CA ALA A 65 21.12 16.04 12.93
C ALA A 65 20.38 15.51 11.69
N LEU A 66 19.94 16.39 10.79
CA LEU A 66 19.33 16.01 9.51
C LEU A 66 20.26 15.12 8.68
N LYS A 67 21.54 15.50 8.57
CA LYS A 67 22.54 14.72 7.81
C LYS A 67 22.74 13.32 8.39
N ALA A 68 22.87 13.22 9.72
CA ALA A 68 22.99 11.94 10.41
C ALA A 68 21.73 11.07 10.19
N TRP A 69 20.55 11.68 10.26
CA TRP A 69 19.28 10.99 10.01
C TRP A 69 19.17 10.47 8.58
N LEU A 70 19.51 11.27 7.56
CA LEU A 70 19.51 10.83 6.14
C LEU A 70 20.46 9.66 5.88
N ILE A 71 21.61 9.62 6.54
CA ILE A 71 22.54 8.48 6.48
C ILE A 71 21.86 7.24 7.08
N LYS A 72 21.24 7.39 8.26
CA LYS A 72 20.55 6.30 8.95
C LYS A 72 19.38 5.72 8.14
N VAL A 73 18.61 6.53 7.42
CA VAL A 73 17.56 6.04 6.49
C VAL A 73 18.15 5.05 5.49
N GLY A 74 19.34 5.33 4.96
CA GLY A 74 20.05 4.43 4.05
C GLY A 74 20.58 3.17 4.73
N GLU A 75 21.11 3.28 5.95
CA GLU A 75 21.64 2.15 6.72
C GLU A 75 20.53 1.18 7.18
N ASP A 76 19.36 1.72 7.54
CA ASP A 76 18.19 0.93 7.91
C ASP A 76 17.43 0.39 6.68
N GLY A 77 17.77 0.84 5.47
CA GLY A 77 17.10 0.43 4.23
C GLY A 77 15.66 0.98 4.10
N GLU A 78 15.37 2.11 4.73
CA GLU A 78 14.01 2.68 4.82
C GLU A 78 13.70 3.73 3.75
N TRP A 79 14.52 3.87 2.71
CA TRP A 79 14.22 4.80 1.61
C TRP A 79 12.85 4.54 0.95
N PRO A 80 12.46 3.29 0.62
CA PRO A 80 11.12 3.03 0.12
C PRO A 80 10.04 3.46 1.11
N LEU A 81 10.15 3.05 2.38
CA LEU A 81 9.18 3.41 3.43
C LEU A 81 9.03 4.93 3.57
N PHE A 82 10.14 5.67 3.63
CA PHE A 82 10.12 7.13 3.75
C PHE A 82 9.41 7.79 2.56
N LEU A 83 9.74 7.39 1.33
CA LEU A 83 9.16 7.98 0.12
C LEU A 83 7.68 7.60 -0.03
N ASP A 84 7.32 6.36 0.29
CA ASP A 84 5.96 5.85 0.16
C ASP A 84 5.01 6.51 1.18
N VAL A 85 5.47 6.75 2.41
CA VAL A 85 4.67 7.40 3.45
C VAL A 85 4.47 8.89 3.18
N TRP A 86 5.54 9.64 2.86
CA TRP A 86 5.45 11.10 2.85
C TRP A 86 5.45 11.75 1.46
N LEU A 87 5.60 11.00 0.37
CA LEU A 87 5.62 11.55 -0.99
C LEU A 87 4.77 10.81 -2.03
N GLU A 88 4.60 9.49 -1.94
CA GLU A 88 3.93 8.69 -2.98
C GLU A 88 2.49 9.14 -3.23
N HIS A 89 1.75 9.59 -2.22
CA HIS A 89 0.38 10.09 -2.38
C HIS A 89 0.28 11.25 -3.39
N SER A 90 1.30 12.12 -3.46
CA SER A 90 1.34 13.23 -4.44
C SER A 90 1.67 12.72 -5.85
N VAL A 91 2.47 11.67 -5.96
CA VAL A 91 2.77 11.03 -7.25
C VAL A 91 1.54 10.30 -7.78
N GLU A 92 0.82 9.60 -6.91
CA GLU A 92 -0.41 8.89 -7.24
C GLU A 92 -1.51 9.85 -7.69
N GLU A 93 -1.66 11.01 -7.05
CA GLU A 93 -2.62 12.04 -7.48
C GLU A 93 -2.36 12.50 -8.93
N VAL A 94 -1.10 12.74 -9.28
CA VAL A 94 -0.71 13.11 -10.66
C VAL A 94 -0.86 11.93 -11.62
N ALA A 95 -0.51 10.72 -11.20
CA ALA A 95 -0.54 9.52 -12.04
C ALA A 95 -1.97 9.06 -12.36
N THR A 96 -2.96 9.50 -11.58
CA THR A 96 -4.37 9.08 -11.70
C THR A 96 -5.33 10.21 -11.99
N ASP A 97 -4.84 11.45 -12.20
CA ASP A 97 -5.63 12.64 -12.53
C ASP A 97 -6.61 12.37 -13.69
N HIS A 98 -6.14 11.65 -14.71
CA HIS A 98 -6.89 11.40 -15.93
C HIS A 98 -7.97 10.32 -15.81
N ARG A 99 -8.01 9.59 -14.68
CA ARG A 99 -8.92 8.45 -14.49
C ARG A 99 -10.37 8.92 -14.32
N GLU A 100 -11.24 8.34 -15.14
CA GLU A 100 -12.70 8.47 -15.05
C GLU A 100 -13.31 7.33 -14.23
N GLY A 101 -12.64 6.16 -14.18
CA GLY A 101 -13.01 5.02 -13.34
C GLY A 101 -12.76 5.23 -11.83
N ASN A 102 -12.59 4.14 -11.08
CA ASN A 102 -12.29 4.27 -9.65
C ASN A 102 -10.99 5.02 -9.40
N LYS A 103 -10.96 5.72 -8.26
CA LYS A 103 -9.76 6.37 -7.75
C LYS A 103 -8.71 5.33 -7.34
N GLY A 104 -7.45 5.65 -7.63
CA GLY A 104 -6.33 4.90 -7.11
C GLY A 104 -5.97 5.30 -5.69
N SER A 105 -4.97 4.61 -5.15
CA SER A 105 -4.24 4.96 -3.94
C SER A 105 -2.82 4.39 -4.05
N ILE A 106 -1.95 4.77 -3.13
CA ILE A 106 -0.53 4.36 -3.12
C ILE A 106 -0.38 2.83 -3.10
N GLU A 107 0.64 2.31 -3.78
CA GLU A 107 0.98 0.87 -3.75
C GLU A 107 1.50 0.48 -2.36
N GLY A 108 2.34 1.36 -1.79
CA GLY A 108 3.10 1.08 -0.60
C GLY A 108 4.19 0.02 -0.81
N PRO A 109 5.01 -0.24 0.22
CA PRO A 109 6.24 -1.00 0.06
C PRO A 109 6.06 -2.53 0.04
N TYR A 110 4.83 -3.03 0.25
CA TYR A 110 4.57 -4.43 0.58
C TYR A 110 3.87 -5.25 -0.50
N TYR A 111 3.77 -4.73 -1.72
CA TYR A 111 3.33 -5.52 -2.87
C TYR A 111 4.36 -6.60 -3.24
N VAL A 112 3.88 -7.82 -3.51
CA VAL A 112 4.69 -8.92 -4.04
C VAL A 112 3.94 -9.55 -5.22
N PRO A 113 4.55 -9.61 -6.42
CA PRO A 113 3.92 -10.22 -7.59
C PRO A 113 3.85 -11.74 -7.48
N GLU A 114 3.08 -12.37 -8.37
CA GLU A 114 3.00 -13.83 -8.51
C GLU A 114 2.37 -14.56 -7.31
N ALA A 115 1.56 -13.86 -6.51
CA ALA A 115 0.72 -14.50 -5.50
C ALA A 115 -0.19 -15.57 -6.14
N PRO A 116 -0.45 -16.71 -5.47
CA PRO A 116 -1.22 -17.82 -6.02
C PRO A 116 -2.53 -17.39 -6.69
N THR A 117 -2.77 -17.88 -7.89
CA THR A 117 -3.96 -17.56 -8.70
C THR A 117 -5.07 -18.58 -8.47
N GLN A 118 -6.30 -18.08 -8.31
CA GLN A 118 -7.51 -18.87 -8.10
C GLN A 118 -8.68 -18.27 -8.89
N ASP A 119 -9.58 -19.11 -9.41
CA ASP A 119 -10.86 -18.63 -9.95
C ASP A 119 -11.80 -18.24 -8.80
N SER A 120 -12.49 -17.12 -8.93
CA SER A 120 -13.51 -16.70 -7.97
C SER A 120 -14.81 -17.52 -8.17
N PRO A 121 -15.56 -17.86 -7.10
CA PRO A 121 -15.34 -17.51 -5.70
C PRO A 121 -14.24 -18.34 -5.02
N ALA A 122 -13.42 -17.70 -4.18
CA ALA A 122 -12.32 -18.35 -3.49
C ALA A 122 -12.09 -17.81 -2.08
N THR A 123 -11.26 -18.51 -1.31
CA THR A 123 -10.74 -18.04 -0.02
C THR A 123 -9.26 -17.73 -0.18
N ILE A 124 -8.82 -16.58 0.34
CA ILE A 124 -7.39 -16.22 0.29
C ILE A 124 -6.56 -17.23 1.08
N SER A 125 -5.30 -17.42 0.72
CA SER A 125 -4.38 -18.23 1.52
C SER A 125 -4.24 -17.63 2.91
N MET A 126 -4.44 -18.41 3.97
CA MET A 126 -4.37 -17.97 5.36
C MET A 126 -3.94 -19.12 6.28
N ARG A 127 -3.54 -18.83 7.53
CA ARG A 127 -3.26 -19.85 8.55
C ARG A 127 -4.54 -20.66 8.84
N GLU A 128 -4.38 -21.92 9.27
CA GLU A 128 -5.53 -22.75 9.67
C GLU A 128 -6.32 -22.13 10.83
N ASP A 129 -5.62 -21.43 11.72
CA ASP A 129 -6.19 -20.72 12.86
C ASP A 129 -6.09 -19.19 12.70
N GLU A 130 -6.12 -18.69 11.46
CA GLU A 130 -6.09 -17.26 11.16
C GLU A 130 -7.14 -16.53 11.99
N LYS A 131 -6.66 -15.52 12.70
CA LYS A 131 -7.45 -14.78 13.67
C LYS A 131 -8.03 -13.51 13.04
N GLY A 132 -8.88 -12.82 13.79
CA GLY A 132 -9.59 -11.64 13.33
C GLY A 132 -11.04 -11.89 12.93
N THR A 133 -11.62 -10.95 12.17
CA THR A 133 -13.02 -11.00 11.74
C THR A 133 -13.12 -11.46 10.28
N ASN A 134 -13.90 -12.51 10.02
CA ASN A 134 -14.17 -12.96 8.65
C ASN A 134 -14.76 -11.83 7.81
N LEU A 135 -14.32 -11.71 6.56
CA LEU A 135 -14.75 -10.70 5.61
C LEU A 135 -15.01 -11.35 4.23
N LEU A 136 -16.25 -11.27 3.76
CA LEU A 136 -16.59 -11.55 2.37
C LEU A 136 -16.44 -10.25 1.54
N PHE A 137 -15.44 -10.23 0.66
CA PHE A 137 -15.20 -9.13 -0.27
C PHE A 137 -15.68 -9.50 -1.67
N GLN A 138 -16.71 -8.82 -2.18
CA GLN A 138 -17.33 -9.16 -3.45
C GLN A 138 -17.65 -7.91 -4.29
N GLY A 139 -17.94 -8.10 -5.56
CA GLY A 139 -18.29 -7.01 -6.47
C GLY A 139 -18.18 -7.44 -7.92
N GLN A 140 -18.16 -6.45 -8.81
CA GLN A 140 -18.04 -6.65 -10.25
C GLN A 140 -17.00 -5.70 -10.84
N VAL A 141 -16.18 -6.21 -11.77
CA VAL A 141 -15.23 -5.43 -12.57
C VAL A 141 -15.88 -5.05 -13.89
N ARG A 142 -15.86 -3.77 -14.24
CA ARG A 142 -16.50 -3.17 -15.40
C ARG A 142 -15.59 -2.14 -16.07
N SER A 143 -15.87 -1.80 -17.32
CA SER A 143 -15.28 -0.65 -18.00
C SER A 143 -16.06 0.63 -17.67
N THR A 144 -15.49 1.80 -17.98
CA THR A 144 -16.16 3.11 -17.83
C THR A 144 -17.42 3.25 -18.72
N ASP A 145 -17.55 2.44 -19.78
CA ASP A 145 -18.78 2.37 -20.59
C ASP A 145 -19.89 1.48 -19.99
N GLY A 146 -19.61 0.86 -18.83
CA GLY A 146 -20.52 -0.02 -18.11
C GLY A 146 -20.46 -1.50 -18.52
N SER A 147 -19.65 -1.86 -19.53
CA SER A 147 -19.48 -3.26 -19.95
C SER A 147 -18.77 -4.08 -18.87
N ALA A 148 -19.22 -5.33 -18.68
CA ALA A 148 -18.57 -6.28 -17.78
C ALA A 148 -17.18 -6.68 -18.31
N LEU A 149 -16.20 -6.74 -17.42
CA LEU A 149 -14.83 -7.15 -17.75
C LEU A 149 -14.58 -8.59 -17.31
N LYS A 150 -14.84 -9.53 -18.22
CA LYS A 150 -14.61 -10.95 -18.00
C LYS A 150 -13.15 -11.26 -17.71
N ASN A 151 -12.91 -12.28 -16.88
CA ASN A 151 -11.56 -12.74 -16.52
C ASN A 151 -10.66 -11.60 -15.98
N ALA A 152 -11.25 -10.54 -15.44
CA ALA A 152 -10.50 -9.50 -14.76
C ALA A 152 -9.72 -10.11 -13.59
N LYS A 153 -8.50 -9.63 -13.39
CA LYS A 153 -7.59 -10.11 -12.36
C LYS A 153 -7.60 -9.13 -11.19
N ILE A 154 -7.92 -9.63 -9.99
CA ILE A 154 -7.89 -8.91 -8.72
C ILE A 154 -6.75 -9.48 -7.87
N GLU A 155 -5.66 -8.74 -7.71
CA GLU A 155 -4.60 -9.07 -6.76
C GLU A 155 -4.91 -8.37 -5.45
N LEU A 156 -4.99 -9.14 -4.37
CA LEU A 156 -5.33 -8.66 -3.02
C LEU A 156 -4.19 -9.01 -2.07
N TRP A 157 -3.77 -8.03 -1.26
CA TRP A 157 -2.90 -8.26 -0.11
C TRP A 157 -3.27 -7.34 1.05
N HIS A 158 -3.10 -7.80 2.29
CA HIS A 158 -3.29 -6.98 3.48
C HIS A 158 -2.57 -7.58 4.70
N ALA A 159 -2.51 -6.80 5.77
CA ALA A 159 -1.99 -7.24 7.05
C ALA A 159 -2.94 -8.22 7.76
N ASP A 160 -2.41 -9.01 8.69
CA ASP A 160 -3.20 -9.81 9.62
C ASP A 160 -3.78 -8.97 10.79
N GLU A 161 -4.40 -9.63 11.77
CA GLU A 161 -5.00 -8.95 12.93
C GLU A 161 -3.97 -8.29 13.86
N GLU A 162 -2.69 -8.64 13.74
CA GLU A 162 -1.59 -8.05 14.49
C GLU A 162 -0.88 -6.95 13.69
N GLY A 163 -1.30 -6.70 12.45
CA GLY A 163 -0.71 -5.68 11.58
C GLY A 163 0.51 -6.17 10.79
N PHE A 164 0.76 -7.48 10.71
CA PHE A 164 1.91 -8.03 10.00
C PHE A 164 1.58 -8.46 8.57
N TYR A 165 2.54 -8.21 7.67
CA TYR A 165 2.50 -8.65 6.28
C TYR A 165 3.40 -9.89 6.07
N SER A 166 2.88 -10.90 5.37
CA SER A 166 3.72 -12.04 4.96
C SER A 166 4.88 -11.57 4.09
N GLN A 167 6.01 -12.30 4.18
CA GLN A 167 7.31 -11.97 3.56
C GLN A 167 8.03 -10.74 4.14
N PHE A 168 7.37 -9.95 4.99
CA PHE A 168 7.97 -8.80 5.67
C PHE A 168 8.03 -8.97 7.20
N ALA A 169 7.41 -10.03 7.73
CA ALA A 169 7.56 -10.51 9.10
C ALA A 169 7.89 -12.02 9.12
N PRO A 170 8.78 -12.49 10.01
CA PRO A 170 9.13 -13.90 10.09
C PRO A 170 8.00 -14.73 10.72
N GLY A 171 7.99 -16.05 10.47
CA GLY A 171 7.00 -16.96 11.06
C GLY A 171 5.61 -16.94 10.42
N ILE A 172 5.40 -16.13 9.37
CA ILE A 172 4.14 -16.08 8.59
C ILE A 172 4.32 -16.87 7.28
N PRO A 173 3.35 -17.72 6.88
CA PRO A 173 3.39 -18.39 5.58
C PRO A 173 3.58 -17.39 4.42
N GLU A 174 4.37 -17.75 3.42
CA GLU A 174 4.81 -16.85 2.33
C GLU A 174 3.67 -16.04 1.68
N TRP A 175 2.53 -16.68 1.42
CA TRP A 175 1.37 -16.09 0.76
C TRP A 175 0.19 -15.83 1.71
N ASN A 176 0.43 -15.79 3.03
CA ASN A 176 -0.63 -15.47 3.99
C ASN A 176 -1.26 -14.12 3.66
N LEU A 177 -2.60 -14.10 3.51
CA LEU A 177 -3.40 -12.94 3.16
C LEU A 177 -2.92 -12.24 1.87
N ARG A 178 -2.43 -13.04 0.91
CA ARG A 178 -2.06 -12.62 -0.45
C ARG A 178 -2.67 -13.56 -1.48
N GLY A 179 -3.21 -13.04 -2.58
CA GLY A 179 -3.76 -13.87 -3.65
C GLY A 179 -4.09 -13.10 -4.91
N THR A 180 -4.17 -13.84 -6.01
CA THR A 180 -4.68 -13.37 -7.30
C THR A 180 -6.00 -14.08 -7.59
N PHE A 181 -7.05 -13.34 -7.91
CA PHE A 181 -8.39 -13.87 -8.15
C PHE A 181 -8.88 -13.49 -9.53
N ILE A 182 -9.38 -14.48 -10.29
CA ILE A 182 -9.94 -14.29 -11.62
C ILE A 182 -11.46 -14.17 -11.50
N ALA A 183 -12.00 -13.04 -11.96
CA ALA A 183 -13.43 -12.78 -12.03
C ALA A 183 -14.12 -13.66 -13.09
N ASP A 184 -15.41 -13.90 -12.94
CA ASP A 184 -16.21 -14.71 -13.88
C ASP A 184 -16.42 -14.03 -15.25
N GLU A 185 -17.23 -14.66 -16.12
CA GLU A 185 -17.52 -14.15 -17.47
C GLU A 185 -18.34 -12.84 -17.47
N GLU A 186 -19.01 -12.54 -16.36
CA GLU A 186 -19.70 -11.29 -16.12
C GLU A 186 -18.85 -10.32 -15.29
N GLY A 187 -17.59 -10.64 -15.00
CA GLY A 187 -16.68 -9.82 -14.21
C GLY A 187 -16.99 -9.81 -12.72
N ASN A 188 -17.86 -10.68 -12.21
CA ASN A 188 -18.12 -10.77 -10.78
C ASN A 188 -16.99 -11.50 -10.05
N PHE A 189 -16.75 -11.10 -8.81
CA PHE A 189 -15.84 -11.79 -7.91
C PHE A 189 -16.41 -11.87 -6.48
N ALA A 190 -15.95 -12.86 -5.73
CA ALA A 190 -16.21 -13.04 -4.30
C ALA A 190 -15.01 -13.73 -3.64
N ILE A 191 -14.41 -13.05 -2.67
CA ILE A 191 -13.18 -13.45 -2.00
C ILE A 191 -13.44 -13.48 -0.50
N ASN A 192 -13.32 -14.66 0.11
CA ASN A 192 -13.34 -14.77 1.57
C ASN A 192 -11.94 -14.47 2.11
N THR A 193 -11.86 -13.52 3.03
CA THR A 193 -10.64 -13.08 3.70
C THR A 193 -10.92 -12.68 5.15
N MET A 194 -9.97 -12.02 5.80
CA MET A 194 -10.09 -11.41 7.12
C MET A 194 -10.10 -9.88 7.00
N GLN A 195 -10.83 -9.21 7.89
CA GLN A 195 -10.68 -7.76 8.08
C GLN A 195 -9.29 -7.49 8.68
N PRO A 196 -8.44 -6.68 8.04
CA PRO A 196 -7.13 -6.31 8.57
C PRO A 196 -7.24 -5.40 9.80
N ALA A 197 -6.21 -5.42 10.65
CA ALA A 197 -6.03 -4.43 11.69
C ALA A 197 -5.42 -3.12 11.12
N PRO A 198 -5.52 -1.99 11.85
CA PRO A 198 -4.69 -0.82 11.60
C PRO A 198 -3.21 -1.21 11.61
N TYR A 199 -2.44 -0.55 10.74
CA TYR A 199 -1.02 -0.86 10.58
C TYR A 199 -0.17 0.22 11.24
N GLN A 200 0.80 -0.20 12.06
CA GLN A 200 1.81 0.69 12.61
C GLN A 200 3.09 0.60 11.79
N ILE A 201 3.58 1.73 11.30
CA ILE A 201 4.91 1.83 10.70
C ILE A 201 5.95 1.41 11.75
N PRO A 202 6.95 0.59 11.39
CA PRO A 202 8.05 0.22 12.28
C PRO A 202 8.67 1.46 12.95
N THR A 203 8.65 1.49 14.28
CA THR A 203 9.11 2.65 15.05
C THR A 203 10.55 2.54 15.54
N ASP A 204 11.23 1.42 15.30
CA ASP A 204 12.62 1.15 15.72
C ASP A 204 13.67 1.63 14.71
N GLY A 205 13.26 2.14 13.54
CA GLY A 205 14.11 2.67 12.47
C GLY A 205 14.19 4.20 12.38
N ALA A 206 14.81 4.71 11.32
CA ALA A 206 14.95 6.13 11.03
C ALA A 206 13.59 6.84 10.84
N CYS A 207 12.63 6.21 10.17
CA CYS A 207 11.27 6.73 10.01
C CYS A 207 10.58 6.87 11.37
N GLY A 208 10.70 5.84 12.22
CA GLY A 208 10.25 5.88 13.62
C GLY A 208 10.89 7.02 14.43
N GLN A 209 12.19 7.23 14.25
CA GLN A 209 12.91 8.33 14.89
C GLN A 209 12.37 9.70 14.46
N LEU A 210 12.06 9.90 13.17
CA LEU A 210 11.47 11.13 12.66
C LEU A 210 10.08 11.35 13.27
N ILE A 211 9.22 10.32 13.25
CA ILE A 211 7.88 10.35 13.83
C ILE A 211 7.94 10.78 15.30
N ALA A 212 8.81 10.15 16.09
CA ALA A 212 8.97 10.49 17.50
C ALA A 212 9.49 11.92 17.72
N ALA A 213 10.47 12.36 16.92
CA ALA A 213 11.05 13.69 17.02
C ALA A 213 10.06 14.80 16.62
N ALA A 214 9.19 14.53 15.65
CA ALA A 214 8.17 15.46 15.17
C ALA A 214 6.87 15.42 15.99
N GLY A 215 6.71 14.45 16.90
CA GLY A 215 5.51 14.29 17.71
C GLY A 215 4.31 13.76 16.93
N TRP A 216 4.56 12.99 15.87
CA TRP A 216 3.52 12.36 15.05
C TRP A 216 3.12 10.97 15.60
N HIS A 217 1.99 10.44 15.16
CA HIS A 217 1.66 9.01 15.35
C HIS A 217 2.19 8.19 14.17
N ALA A 218 2.37 6.88 14.36
CA ALA A 218 2.94 5.97 13.35
C ALA A 218 1.87 5.11 12.65
N TRP A 219 0.60 5.51 12.67
CA TRP A 219 -0.52 4.63 12.31
C TRP A 219 -1.12 4.95 10.96
N ARG A 220 -1.46 3.88 10.25
CA ARG A 220 -2.33 3.85 9.08
C ARG A 220 -3.63 3.12 9.46
N PRO A 221 -4.79 3.53 8.92
CA PRO A 221 -6.05 2.84 9.18
C PRO A 221 -6.02 1.43 8.60
N ALA A 222 -6.92 0.55 9.06
CA ALA A 222 -7.11 -0.76 8.44
C ALA A 222 -7.42 -0.61 6.93
N HIS A 223 -6.73 -1.39 6.09
CA HIS A 223 -6.88 -1.27 4.64
C HIS A 223 -6.63 -2.59 3.90
N LEU A 224 -7.37 -2.78 2.80
CA LEU A 224 -7.08 -3.79 1.78
C LEU A 224 -6.28 -3.14 0.66
N HIS A 225 -5.17 -3.73 0.24
CA HIS A 225 -4.50 -3.29 -0.98
C HIS A 225 -4.95 -4.11 -2.18
N LEU A 226 -5.12 -3.44 -3.32
CA LEU A 226 -5.58 -4.06 -4.55
C LEU A 226 -4.77 -3.63 -5.77
N LYS A 227 -4.58 -4.60 -6.67
CA LYS A 227 -4.31 -4.34 -8.09
C LYS A 227 -5.38 -5.00 -8.93
N VAL A 228 -6.10 -4.21 -9.71
CA VAL A 228 -7.20 -4.69 -10.56
C VAL A 228 -6.87 -4.40 -12.01
N SER A 229 -6.92 -5.43 -12.84
CA SER A 229 -6.57 -5.36 -14.26
C SER A 229 -7.50 -6.19 -15.12
N ALA A 230 -7.67 -5.78 -16.36
CA ALA A 230 -8.37 -6.53 -17.40
C ALA A 230 -7.71 -6.27 -18.75
N GLU A 231 -7.89 -7.18 -19.70
CA GLU A 231 -7.37 -7.01 -21.05
C GLU A 231 -7.88 -5.69 -21.67
N GLY A 232 -6.97 -4.90 -22.26
CA GLY A 232 -7.30 -3.62 -22.88
C GLY A 232 -7.61 -2.48 -21.91
N HIS A 233 -7.42 -2.66 -20.59
CA HIS A 233 -7.72 -1.67 -19.57
C HIS A 233 -6.49 -1.29 -18.74
N GLU A 234 -6.47 -0.05 -18.24
CA GLU A 234 -5.42 0.46 -17.37
C GLU A 234 -5.45 -0.25 -16.01
N LEU A 235 -4.28 -0.62 -15.50
CA LEU A 235 -4.11 -1.17 -14.16
C LEU A 235 -4.59 -0.15 -13.11
N LEU A 236 -5.51 -0.57 -12.24
CA LEU A 236 -5.87 0.17 -11.03
C LEU A 236 -5.03 -0.36 -9.87
N THR A 237 -4.24 0.50 -9.23
CA THR A 237 -3.67 0.23 -7.90
C THR A 237 -4.45 1.08 -6.90
N ALA A 238 -4.99 0.44 -5.86
CA ALA A 238 -5.86 1.10 -4.90
C ALA A 238 -5.73 0.50 -3.51
N GLN A 239 -6.29 1.22 -2.54
CA GLN A 239 -6.53 0.74 -1.19
C GLN A 239 -7.99 0.97 -0.84
N LEU A 240 -8.58 0.11 -0.03
CA LEU A 240 -9.94 0.26 0.48
C LEU A 240 -9.94 0.25 2.01
N TYR A 241 -10.64 1.18 2.61
CA TYR A 241 -10.57 1.50 4.04
C TYR A 241 -11.89 1.20 4.76
N PHE A 242 -11.82 1.00 6.07
CA PHE A 242 -12.98 0.60 6.88
C PHE A 242 -13.57 1.81 7.62
N PRO A 243 -14.88 2.07 7.52
CA PRO A 243 -15.52 3.15 8.29
C PRO A 243 -15.33 2.99 9.80
N GLY A 244 -15.12 4.13 10.47
CA GLY A 244 -14.97 4.18 11.93
C GLY A 244 -13.58 3.79 12.45
N ASP A 245 -12.62 3.50 11.57
CA ASP A 245 -11.21 3.42 11.96
C ASP A 245 -10.73 4.78 12.53
N ALA A 246 -9.94 4.73 13.61
CA ALA A 246 -9.45 5.91 14.29
C ALA A 246 -8.49 6.75 13.43
N HIS A 247 -7.88 6.15 12.40
CA HIS A 247 -6.86 6.78 11.57
C HIS A 247 -7.31 7.12 10.15
N ASN A 248 -8.62 7.07 9.88
CA ASN A 248 -9.14 7.48 8.56
C ASN A 248 -8.91 8.97 8.28
N ASP A 249 -9.01 9.82 9.32
CA ASP A 249 -8.91 11.28 9.18
C ASP A 249 -7.47 11.80 9.35
N ASP A 250 -6.55 10.96 9.84
CA ASP A 250 -5.16 11.34 10.14
C ASP A 250 -4.11 10.33 9.63
N ASP A 251 -4.42 9.50 8.64
CA ASP A 251 -3.48 8.54 8.04
C ASP A 251 -2.10 9.18 7.79
N ILE A 252 -1.06 8.65 8.43
CA ILE A 252 0.30 9.17 8.30
C ILE A 252 0.79 9.17 6.85
N ALA A 253 0.26 8.26 6.02
CA ALA A 253 0.60 8.18 4.60
C ALA A 253 -0.26 9.09 3.69
N THR A 254 -1.24 9.82 4.26
CA THR A 254 -2.17 10.69 3.52
C THR A 254 -2.83 9.97 2.32
N ALA A 255 -3.13 8.68 2.48
CA ALA A 255 -3.58 7.83 1.37
C ALA A 255 -5.10 7.60 1.37
N VAL A 256 -5.81 8.02 2.42
CA VAL A 256 -7.26 7.85 2.54
C VAL A 256 -7.98 8.83 1.61
N LYS A 257 -8.90 8.30 0.80
CA LYS A 257 -9.82 9.08 -0.03
C LYS A 257 -11.26 8.69 0.31
N PRO A 258 -12.22 9.64 0.34
CA PRO A 258 -13.61 9.33 0.67
C PRO A 258 -14.23 8.24 -0.20
N GLU A 259 -13.88 8.19 -1.49
CA GLU A 259 -14.37 7.20 -2.46
C GLU A 259 -13.89 5.77 -2.16
N LEU A 260 -12.86 5.64 -1.33
CA LEU A 260 -12.21 4.38 -0.98
C LEU A 260 -12.66 3.85 0.39
N LEU A 261 -13.58 4.54 1.08
CA LEU A 261 -14.22 4.03 2.29
C LEU A 261 -15.30 3.01 1.92
N LEU A 262 -15.17 1.81 2.46
CA LEU A 262 -16.06 0.67 2.23
C LEU A 262 -17.43 0.86 2.89
N ASP A 263 -18.46 0.22 2.35
CA ASP A 263 -19.76 0.06 3.03
C ASP A 263 -19.87 -1.33 3.66
N ILE A 264 -19.38 -1.45 4.89
CA ILE A 264 -19.28 -2.73 5.60
C ILE A 264 -20.64 -3.13 6.19
N GLN A 265 -21.08 -4.34 5.87
CA GLN A 265 -22.32 -4.93 6.37
C GLN A 265 -22.07 -6.22 7.15
N PRO A 266 -22.95 -6.64 8.06
CA PRO A 266 -22.91 -7.99 8.62
C PRO A 266 -23.03 -9.04 7.50
N ALA A 267 -22.26 -10.12 7.57
CA ALA A 267 -22.36 -11.19 6.58
C ALA A 267 -23.72 -11.90 6.66
N GLU A 268 -24.34 -12.19 5.52
CA GLU A 268 -25.61 -12.95 5.45
C GLU A 268 -25.48 -14.37 6.01
N SER A 269 -24.27 -14.93 5.98
CA SER A 269 -23.94 -16.20 6.62
C SER A 269 -24.08 -16.18 8.15
N GLY A 270 -24.18 -14.98 8.75
CA GLY A 270 -24.15 -14.75 10.19
C GLY A 270 -22.74 -14.83 10.79
N ASN A 271 -21.71 -15.01 9.97
CA ASN A 271 -20.32 -15.12 10.41
C ASN A 271 -19.46 -14.01 9.80
N GLY A 272 -19.12 -12.99 10.60
CA GLY A 272 -18.27 -11.89 10.19
C GLY A 272 -19.00 -10.79 9.43
N LYS A 273 -18.32 -10.21 8.45
CA LYS A 273 -18.74 -9.04 7.68
C LYS A 273 -18.73 -9.35 6.18
N GLN A 274 -19.46 -8.56 5.41
CA GLN A 274 -19.42 -8.57 3.96
C GLN A 274 -19.38 -7.15 3.43
N VAL A 275 -18.88 -6.99 2.21
CA VAL A 275 -18.90 -5.72 1.50
C VAL A 275 -18.96 -5.96 0.00
N THR A 276 -19.74 -5.10 -0.67
CA THR A 276 -19.79 -5.04 -2.13
C THR A 276 -19.10 -3.77 -2.61
N TYR A 277 -18.06 -3.92 -3.42
CA TYR A 277 -17.35 -2.80 -4.04
C TYR A 277 -17.03 -3.15 -5.49
N ASP A 278 -17.56 -2.36 -6.42
CA ASP A 278 -17.33 -2.55 -7.85
C ASP A 278 -16.07 -1.82 -8.32
N PHE A 279 -15.36 -2.44 -9.25
CA PHE A 279 -14.23 -1.82 -9.94
C PHE A 279 -14.64 -1.39 -11.34
N VAL A 280 -14.34 -0.15 -11.69
CA VAL A 280 -14.57 0.51 -12.96
C VAL A 280 -13.19 0.92 -13.48
N LEU A 281 -12.76 0.26 -14.55
CA LEU A 281 -11.44 0.46 -15.15
C LEU A 281 -11.54 1.31 -16.42
N ASP A 282 -10.56 2.19 -16.60
CA ASP A 282 -10.38 2.98 -17.81
C ASP A 282 -9.77 2.09 -18.92
N PRO A 283 -10.22 2.22 -20.19
CA PRO A 283 -9.56 1.55 -21.31
C PRO A 283 -8.17 2.16 -21.58
N VAL A 284 -7.21 1.34 -22.01
CA VAL A 284 -5.90 1.82 -22.47
C VAL A 284 -6.09 2.67 -23.72
N LYS A 285 -5.51 3.88 -23.74
CA LYS A 285 -5.53 4.81 -24.88
C LYS A 285 -4.44 4.53 -25.90
#